data_AF-A0A2J7PLR4-F1
#
_entry.id   AF-A0A2J7PLR4-F1
#
_cell.length_a   1.000
_cell.length_b   1.000
_cell.length_c   1.000
_cell.angle_alpha   90.00
_cell.angle_beta   90.00
_cell.angle_gamma   90.00
#
_symmetry.space_group_name_H-M   'P 1'
#
loop_
_entity.id
_entity.type
_entity.pdbx_description
1 polymer ?
#
loop_
_entity_poly.entity_id
_entity_poly.type
_entity_poly.pdbx_seq_one_letter_code
_entity_poly.pdbx_strand_id
1 'polypeptide(L)'
;MNSLCTLSKILQVLKEAGQINQDVVDSVRKYIAASQIHPDGTFLTPQPRTENVNPSRLTLPFTARADQAVNPVAAKLLKVMVSKQSNLCVAADVTSASRLISLAESAGPYVCLFKTHIDIVEDFSPQLIQDLLAAAQKHNFLLMEDRKFADIGHTVSLQYSQGIHKISSWADLVTVHPIPGEGVITGLKSAVTNLHRGCFLVVEMSSAGNLASPNYVASSMEISKKHPDFVAGIVCQTSGTVQNPGLLQLTPGVSLDCQNDGHLGQQYNSPEDIVMSRGADIAVVGRGIIQATDPAQAAQEYRAKLWAAYEKRVSSVKNV
;
A
#
# COMPACT_ATOMS: atom_id res chain seq x y z
N MET A 1 -39.55 -28.19 12.51
CA MET A 1 -39.86 -27.11 13.49
C MET A 1 -40.93 -26.24 12.87
N ASN A 2 -42.18 -26.33 13.31
CA ASN A 2 -43.23 -25.47 12.79
C ASN A 2 -43.23 -24.18 13.61
N SER A 3 -43.02 -23.04 12.95
CA SER A 3 -43.15 -21.74 13.61
C SER A 3 -44.58 -21.56 14.11
N LEU A 4 -44.72 -21.16 15.38
CA LEU A 4 -46.01 -20.87 16.01
C LEU A 4 -46.65 -19.57 15.48
N CYS A 5 -45.87 -18.67 14.90
CA CYS A 5 -46.35 -17.37 14.44
C CYS A 5 -45.45 -16.80 13.32
N THR A 6 -46.05 -16.22 12.28
CA THR A 6 -45.27 -15.54 11.23
C THR A 6 -44.81 -14.17 11.72
N LEU A 7 -43.68 -13.69 11.18
CA LEU A 7 -43.18 -12.34 11.47
C LEU A 7 -44.23 -11.27 11.17
N SER A 8 -45.01 -11.45 10.10
CA SER A 8 -46.15 -10.57 9.76
C SER A 8 -47.22 -10.52 10.85
N LYS A 9 -47.51 -11.66 11.49
CA LYS A 9 -48.50 -11.75 12.57
C LYS A 9 -47.98 -11.14 13.88
N ILE A 10 -46.68 -11.27 14.15
CA ILE A 10 -46.00 -10.58 15.27
C ILE A 10 -46.09 -9.05 15.11
N LEU A 11 -45.77 -8.53 13.91
CA LEU A 11 -45.83 -7.09 13.63
C LEU A 11 -47.24 -6.52 13.81
N GLN A 12 -48.27 -7.28 13.44
CA GLN A 12 -49.66 -6.85 13.62
C GLN A 12 -50.04 -6.75 15.10
N VAL A 13 -49.66 -7.74 15.91
CA VAL A 13 -49.90 -7.72 17.37
C VAL A 13 -49.17 -6.55 18.03
N LEU A 14 -47.92 -6.28 17.63
CA LEU A 14 -47.14 -5.16 18.19
C LEU A 14 -47.73 -3.80 17.81
N LYS A 15 -48.31 -3.68 16.61
CA LYS A 15 -49.02 -2.46 16.18
C LYS A 15 -50.31 -2.27 16.98
N GLU A 16 -51.11 -3.33 17.14
CA GLU A 16 -52.35 -3.31 17.92
C GLU A 16 -52.10 -2.98 19.40
N ALA A 17 -50.96 -3.43 19.94
CA ALA A 17 -50.49 -3.08 21.30
C ALA A 17 -49.84 -1.69 21.41
N GLY A 18 -49.83 -0.89 20.33
CA GLY A 18 -49.26 0.47 20.31
C GLY A 18 -47.75 0.55 20.45
N GLN A 19 -47.02 -0.56 20.32
CA GLN A 19 -45.57 -0.62 20.49
C GLN A 19 -44.81 -0.19 19.22
N ILE A 20 -45.44 -0.27 18.06
CA ILE A 20 -44.90 0.18 16.77
C ILE A 20 -45.98 0.88 15.95
N ASN A 21 -45.57 1.78 15.07
CA ASN A 21 -46.48 2.52 14.17
C ASN A 21 -46.62 1.81 12.80
N GLN A 22 -47.53 2.33 11.96
CA GLN A 22 -47.81 1.77 10.65
C GLN A 22 -46.60 1.83 9.70
N ASP A 23 -45.79 2.88 9.78
CA ASP A 23 -44.61 3.06 8.93
C ASP A 23 -43.56 1.97 9.16
N VAL A 24 -43.35 1.57 10.42
CA VAL A 24 -42.43 0.45 10.76
C VAL A 24 -42.98 -0.88 10.23
N VAL A 25 -44.29 -1.12 10.34
CA VAL A 25 -44.92 -2.33 9.78
C VAL A 25 -44.73 -2.40 8.27
N ASP A 26 -44.93 -1.28 7.56
CA ASP A 26 -44.81 -1.24 6.10
C ASP A 26 -43.36 -1.33 5.63
N SER A 27 -42.42 -0.71 6.35
CA SER A 27 -40.99 -0.84 6.09
C SER A 27 -40.51 -2.30 6.21
N VAL A 28 -40.91 -2.99 7.28
CA VAL A 28 -40.52 -4.40 7.49
C VAL A 28 -41.23 -5.32 6.50
N ARG A 29 -42.49 -5.07 6.14
CA ARG A 29 -43.18 -5.81 5.07
C ARG A 29 -42.47 -5.66 3.73
N LYS A 30 -42.04 -4.44 3.39
CA LYS A 30 -41.28 -4.16 2.17
C LYS A 30 -39.94 -4.89 2.17
N TYR A 31 -39.24 -4.91 3.31
CA TYR A 31 -37.99 -5.67 3.46
C TYR A 31 -38.20 -7.18 3.28
N ILE A 32 -39.20 -7.76 3.94
CA ILE A 32 -39.51 -9.20 3.81
C ILE A 32 -39.82 -9.54 2.36
N ALA A 33 -40.63 -8.73 1.67
CA ALA A 33 -40.96 -8.95 0.26
C ALA A 33 -39.72 -8.86 -0.65
N ALA A 34 -38.80 -7.94 -0.36
CA ALA A 34 -37.56 -7.74 -1.12
C ALA A 34 -36.45 -8.76 -0.78
N SER A 35 -36.58 -9.50 0.31
CA SER A 35 -35.52 -10.37 0.85
C SER A 35 -35.91 -11.85 0.87
N GLN A 36 -36.98 -12.24 0.16
CA GLN A 36 -37.33 -13.64 0.03
C GLN A 36 -36.34 -14.37 -0.86
N ILE A 37 -35.91 -15.56 -0.42
CA ILE A 37 -34.92 -16.40 -1.10
C ILE A 37 -35.50 -17.75 -1.49
N HIS A 38 -35.09 -18.25 -2.65
CA HIS A 38 -35.26 -19.62 -3.12
C HIS A 38 -34.43 -20.60 -2.24
N PRO A 39 -34.76 -21.90 -2.25
CA PRO A 39 -33.99 -22.93 -1.54
C PRO A 39 -32.53 -23.05 -1.99
N ASP A 40 -32.19 -22.55 -3.18
CA ASP A 40 -30.84 -22.49 -3.73
C ASP A 40 -30.06 -21.22 -3.31
N GLY A 41 -30.66 -20.37 -2.47
CA GLY A 41 -30.05 -19.14 -1.95
C GLY A 41 -30.21 -17.90 -2.84
N THR A 42 -30.92 -17.98 -3.96
CA THR A 42 -31.17 -16.83 -4.85
C THR A 42 -32.40 -16.02 -4.41
N PHE A 43 -32.46 -14.71 -4.66
CA PHE A 43 -33.63 -13.89 -4.29
C PHE A 43 -34.81 -14.09 -5.25
N LEU A 44 -36.01 -14.22 -4.70
CA LEU A 44 -37.29 -14.43 -5.42
C LEU A 44 -37.75 -13.20 -6.22
N THR A 45 -37.31 -11.99 -5.83
CA THR A 45 -37.52 -10.78 -6.61
C THR A 45 -36.16 -10.27 -7.15
N PRO A 46 -36.07 -9.88 -8.43
CA PRO A 46 -34.87 -9.24 -8.95
C PRO A 46 -34.71 -7.90 -8.24
N GLN A 47 -33.78 -7.82 -7.29
CA GLN A 47 -33.36 -6.52 -6.79
C GLN A 47 -32.63 -5.81 -7.94
N PRO A 48 -32.96 -4.53 -8.24
CA PRO A 48 -32.09 -3.75 -9.10
C PRO A 48 -30.71 -3.74 -8.44
N ARG A 49 -29.72 -4.34 -9.11
CA ARG A 49 -28.30 -4.21 -8.74
C ARG A 49 -27.88 -2.77 -9.00
N THR A 50 -28.33 -1.84 -8.18
CA THR A 50 -27.52 -0.67 -7.87
C THR A 50 -26.53 -1.12 -6.81
N GLU A 51 -25.62 -2.01 -7.19
CA GLU A 51 -24.36 -2.06 -6.49
C GLU A 51 -23.76 -0.68 -6.71
N ASN A 52 -23.79 0.17 -5.68
CA ASN A 52 -22.83 1.25 -5.57
C ASN A 52 -21.45 0.58 -5.43
N VAL A 53 -20.95 -0.01 -6.52
CA VAL A 53 -19.60 -0.55 -6.58
C VAL A 53 -18.71 0.68 -6.52
N ASN A 54 -18.26 1.02 -5.31
CA ASN A 54 -17.13 1.92 -5.18
C ASN A 54 -16.05 1.38 -6.11
N PRO A 55 -15.57 2.17 -7.09
CA PRO A 55 -14.64 1.67 -8.08
C PRO A 55 -13.41 1.11 -7.37
N SER A 56 -13.04 -0.12 -7.72
CA SER A 56 -11.87 -0.79 -7.14
C SER A 56 -10.64 0.09 -7.30
N ARG A 57 -9.80 0.17 -6.25
CA ARG A 57 -8.53 0.92 -6.33
C ARG A 57 -7.62 0.46 -7.48
N LEU A 58 -7.78 -0.80 -7.93
CA LEU A 58 -6.99 -1.39 -9.01
C LEU A 58 -7.32 -0.78 -10.38
N THR A 59 -8.54 -0.26 -10.52
CA THR A 59 -9.10 0.26 -11.77
C THR A 59 -9.22 1.78 -11.75
N LEU A 60 -9.09 2.40 -10.57
CA LEU A 60 -8.96 3.84 -10.42
C LEU A 60 -7.58 4.33 -10.89
N PRO A 61 -7.53 5.35 -11.77
CA PRO A 61 -6.27 5.98 -12.16
C PRO A 61 -5.53 6.57 -10.95
N PHE A 62 -4.19 6.61 -11.00
CA PHE A 62 -3.38 7.18 -9.91
C PHE A 62 -3.68 8.67 -9.68
N THR A 63 -4.10 9.40 -10.72
CA THR A 63 -4.58 10.79 -10.61
C THR A 63 -5.78 10.89 -9.68
N ALA A 64 -6.84 10.10 -9.92
CA ALA A 64 -8.04 10.10 -9.09
C ALA A 64 -7.80 9.56 -7.68
N ARG A 65 -6.80 8.68 -7.52
CA ARG A 65 -6.38 8.18 -6.21
C ARG A 65 -5.62 9.21 -5.39
N ALA A 66 -4.85 10.09 -6.06
CA ALA A 66 -4.11 11.14 -5.37
C ALA A 66 -5.04 12.08 -4.59
N ASP A 67 -6.26 12.29 -5.08
CA ASP A 67 -7.29 13.11 -4.42
C ASP A 67 -7.98 12.40 -3.24
N GLN A 68 -7.82 11.08 -3.13
CA GLN A 68 -8.38 10.25 -2.04
C GLN A 68 -7.34 9.94 -0.95
N ALA A 69 -6.07 10.26 -1.18
CA ALA A 69 -5.00 10.02 -0.22
C ALA A 69 -5.05 11.06 0.91
N VAL A 70 -5.30 10.59 2.14
CA VAL A 70 -5.30 11.44 3.35
C VAL A 70 -3.88 11.86 3.72
N ASN A 71 -2.91 10.94 3.63
CA ASN A 71 -1.51 11.27 3.85
C ASN A 71 -0.96 12.12 2.68
N PRO A 72 -0.42 13.32 2.94
CA PRO A 72 0.04 14.21 1.88
C PRO A 72 1.25 13.66 1.11
N VAL A 73 2.07 12.82 1.73
CA VAL A 73 3.22 12.17 1.07
C VAL A 73 2.73 11.09 0.10
N ALA A 74 1.69 10.33 0.45
CA ALA A 74 1.04 9.38 -0.46
C ALA A 74 0.43 10.10 -1.67
N ALA A 75 -0.28 11.21 -1.46
CA ALA A 75 -0.81 12.04 -2.55
C ALA A 75 0.30 12.57 -3.46
N LYS A 76 1.41 13.04 -2.87
CA LYS A 76 2.61 13.49 -3.62
C LYS A 76 3.22 12.33 -4.43
N LEU A 77 3.37 11.15 -3.84
CA LEU A 77 3.93 9.98 -4.52
C LEU A 77 3.07 9.57 -5.73
N LEU A 78 1.75 9.51 -5.59
CA LEU A 78 0.84 9.26 -6.72
C LEU A 78 0.99 10.28 -7.85
N LYS A 79 1.15 11.58 -7.52
CA LYS A 79 1.40 12.64 -8.51
C LYS A 79 2.76 12.50 -9.19
N VAL A 80 3.79 12.12 -8.45
CA VAL A 80 5.12 11.79 -9.02
C VAL A 80 5.00 10.62 -9.99
N MET A 81 4.30 9.56 -9.60
CA MET A 81 4.10 8.38 -10.44
C MET A 81 3.43 8.73 -11.77
N VAL A 82 2.38 9.56 -11.74
CA VAL A 82 1.70 10.03 -12.95
C VAL A 82 2.61 10.91 -13.81
N SER A 83 3.23 11.93 -13.23
CA SER A 83 4.03 12.89 -14.00
C SER A 83 5.23 12.24 -14.68
N LYS A 84 5.83 11.23 -14.04
CA LYS A 84 6.95 10.46 -14.58
C LYS A 84 6.53 9.19 -15.31
N GLN A 85 5.23 8.89 -15.31
CA GLN A 85 4.68 7.61 -15.75
C GLN A 85 5.54 6.44 -15.23
N SER A 86 5.81 6.44 -13.92
CA SER A 86 6.67 5.46 -13.26
C SER A 86 6.04 4.98 -11.98
N ASN A 87 5.93 3.68 -11.86
CA ASN A 87 5.55 2.93 -10.66
C ASN A 87 6.71 2.04 -10.17
N LEU A 88 7.94 2.47 -10.46
CA LEU A 88 9.16 1.76 -10.07
C LEU A 88 9.76 2.38 -8.79
N CYS A 89 10.00 1.52 -7.81
CA CYS A 89 10.88 1.79 -6.69
C CYS A 89 12.21 1.02 -6.87
N VAL A 90 13.34 1.73 -6.79
CA VAL A 90 14.66 1.07 -6.74
C VAL A 90 15.05 0.79 -5.30
N ALA A 91 15.46 -0.44 -5.02
CA ALA A 91 16.12 -0.84 -3.78
C ALA A 91 17.64 -0.71 -3.95
N ALA A 92 18.18 0.41 -3.48
CA ALA A 92 19.58 0.75 -3.64
C ALA A 92 20.44 0.18 -2.50
N ASP A 93 20.44 -1.15 -2.38
CA ASP A 93 21.16 -1.88 -1.34
C ASP A 93 22.66 -1.99 -1.71
N VAL A 94 23.39 -0.88 -1.51
CA VAL A 94 24.84 -0.75 -1.75
C VAL A 94 25.53 -0.15 -0.53
N THR A 95 26.80 -0.47 -0.31
CA THR A 95 27.52 -0.10 0.91
C THR A 95 28.38 1.16 0.81
N SER A 96 28.51 1.77 -0.37
CA SER A 96 29.26 3.03 -0.55
C SER A 96 28.34 4.20 -0.91
N ALA A 97 28.54 5.34 -0.25
CA ALA A 97 27.92 6.62 -0.50
C ALA A 97 28.03 7.05 -1.97
N SER A 98 29.24 6.93 -2.55
CA SER A 98 29.50 7.28 -3.95
C SER A 98 28.66 6.47 -4.93
N ARG A 99 28.51 5.16 -4.68
CA ARG A 99 27.68 4.26 -5.48
C ARG A 99 26.20 4.57 -5.30
N LEU A 100 25.77 4.87 -4.08
CA LEU A 100 24.39 5.22 -3.77
C LEU A 100 23.95 6.50 -4.51
N ILE A 101 24.78 7.54 -4.50
CA ILE A 101 24.55 8.79 -5.25
C ILE A 101 24.55 8.53 -6.75
N SER A 102 25.51 7.75 -7.26
CA SER A 102 25.57 7.40 -8.68
C SER A 102 24.31 6.67 -9.17
N LEU A 103 23.75 5.78 -8.33
CA LEU A 103 22.47 5.12 -8.61
C LEU A 103 21.30 6.10 -8.58
N ALA A 104 21.27 7.02 -7.61
CA ALA A 104 20.23 8.05 -7.52
C ALA A 104 20.22 8.98 -8.75
N GLU A 105 21.39 9.33 -9.26
CA GLU A 105 21.53 10.16 -10.47
C GLU A 105 21.18 9.41 -11.76
N SER A 106 21.58 8.14 -11.88
CA SER A 106 21.38 7.35 -13.10
C SER A 106 19.97 6.77 -13.22
N ALA A 107 19.45 6.16 -12.15
CA ALA A 107 18.10 5.59 -12.13
C ALA A 107 17.02 6.64 -11.81
N GLY A 108 17.41 7.77 -11.20
CA GLY A 108 16.54 8.87 -10.77
C GLY A 108 15.45 9.24 -11.77
N PRO A 109 15.76 9.49 -13.06
CA PRO A 109 14.76 9.85 -14.07
C PRO A 109 13.61 8.84 -14.23
N TYR A 110 13.83 7.56 -13.90
CA TYR A 110 12.91 6.46 -14.18
C TYR A 110 12.17 5.93 -12.94
N VAL A 111 12.52 6.38 -11.74
CA VAL A 111 11.91 5.88 -10.48
C VAL A 111 10.97 6.90 -9.86
N CYS A 112 9.91 6.44 -9.19
CA CYS A 112 9.05 7.31 -8.36
C CYS A 112 9.51 7.34 -6.90
N LEU A 113 10.19 6.27 -6.45
CA LEU A 113 10.61 6.07 -5.07
C LEU A 113 12.02 5.48 -5.05
N PHE A 114 12.90 6.06 -4.26
CA PHE A 114 14.27 5.58 -4.08
C PHE A 114 14.44 5.06 -2.66
N LYS A 115 14.61 3.74 -2.53
CA LYS A 115 14.67 3.05 -1.25
C LYS A 115 16.12 2.86 -0.82
N THR A 116 16.44 3.29 0.39
CA THR A 116 17.75 3.11 1.03
C THR A 116 17.68 2.10 2.17
N HIS A 117 18.85 1.55 2.51
CA HIS A 117 19.19 1.08 3.86
C HIS A 117 20.40 1.91 4.27
N ILE A 118 20.18 3.02 4.96
CA ILE A 118 21.29 3.96 5.23
C ILE A 118 22.31 3.38 6.22
N ASP A 119 21.89 2.40 7.00
CA ASP A 119 22.67 1.73 8.05
C ASP A 119 23.70 0.73 7.52
N ILE A 120 23.63 0.33 6.24
CA ILE A 120 24.64 -0.51 5.59
C ILE A 120 25.70 0.30 4.82
N VAL A 121 25.60 1.64 4.80
CA VAL A 121 26.57 2.50 4.12
C VAL A 121 27.77 2.74 5.03
N GLU A 122 28.93 2.21 4.65
CA GLU A 122 30.16 2.19 5.45
C GLU A 122 30.76 3.59 5.63
N ASP A 123 30.66 4.43 4.60
CA ASP A 123 31.21 5.79 4.51
C ASP A 123 30.12 6.87 4.68
N PHE A 124 29.12 6.60 5.55
CA PHE A 124 28.03 7.55 5.82
C PHE A 124 28.54 8.91 6.28
N SER A 125 27.96 9.98 5.71
CA SER A 125 28.16 11.35 6.17
C SER A 125 26.88 12.17 6.02
N PRO A 126 26.73 13.30 6.73
CA PRO A 126 25.63 14.23 6.48
C PRO A 126 25.60 14.76 5.03
N GLN A 127 26.74 14.83 4.35
CA GLN A 127 26.83 15.27 2.96
C GLN A 127 26.12 14.28 2.02
N LEU A 128 26.24 12.98 2.25
CA LEU A 128 25.51 11.96 1.49
C LEU A 128 23.99 12.24 1.48
N ILE A 129 23.44 12.63 2.63
CA ILE A 129 22.01 12.96 2.72
C ILE A 129 21.67 14.22 1.89
N GLN A 130 22.53 15.24 1.90
CA GLN A 130 22.33 16.43 1.07
C GLN A 130 22.35 16.09 -0.42
N ASP A 131 23.29 15.23 -0.85
CA ASP A 131 23.41 14.81 -2.24
C ASP A 131 22.21 13.97 -2.69
N LEU A 132 21.71 13.08 -1.81
CA LEU A 132 20.48 12.31 -2.08
C LEU A 132 19.25 13.19 -2.19
N LEU A 133 19.11 14.20 -1.32
CA LEU A 133 18.03 15.18 -1.40
C LEU A 133 18.11 16.00 -2.69
N ALA A 134 19.32 16.40 -3.10
CA ALA A 134 19.54 17.12 -4.34
C ALA A 134 19.16 16.27 -5.57
N ALA A 135 19.55 14.99 -5.58
CA ALA A 135 19.16 14.04 -6.64
C ALA A 135 17.64 13.82 -6.67
N ALA A 136 17.01 13.64 -5.50
CA ALA A 136 15.56 13.46 -5.36
C ALA A 136 14.78 14.67 -5.89
N GLN A 137 15.24 15.88 -5.59
CA GLN A 137 14.66 17.12 -6.12
C GLN A 137 14.87 17.24 -7.62
N LYS A 138 16.10 17.04 -8.10
CA LYS A 138 16.47 17.15 -9.52
C LYS A 138 15.65 16.21 -10.40
N HIS A 139 15.49 14.97 -9.97
CA HIS A 139 14.84 13.91 -10.74
C HIS A 139 13.39 13.67 -10.34
N ASN A 140 12.86 14.42 -9.38
CA ASN A 140 11.48 14.31 -8.88
C ASN A 140 11.12 12.87 -8.45
N PHE A 141 11.81 12.34 -7.44
CA PHE A 141 11.43 11.11 -6.75
C PHE A 141 11.39 11.33 -5.23
N LEU A 142 10.76 10.42 -4.50
CA LEU A 142 10.74 10.45 -3.04
C LEU A 142 11.79 9.51 -2.45
N LEU A 143 12.29 9.83 -1.26
CA LEU A 143 13.23 8.99 -0.51
C LEU A 143 12.46 8.13 0.51
N MET A 144 12.74 6.83 0.52
CA MET A 144 12.22 5.91 1.52
C MET A 144 13.35 5.19 2.24
N GLU A 145 13.41 5.31 3.56
CA GLU A 145 14.34 4.52 4.36
C GLU A 145 13.66 3.21 4.80
N ASP A 146 14.22 2.08 4.38
CA ASP A 146 13.66 0.75 4.65
C ASP A 146 14.07 0.20 6.03
N ARG A 147 13.92 1.04 7.06
CA ARG A 147 14.41 0.77 8.41
C ARG A 147 13.67 -0.37 9.13
N LYS A 148 12.44 -0.69 8.71
CA LYS A 148 11.55 -1.69 9.33
C LYS A 148 11.47 -1.52 10.86
N PHE A 149 11.09 -0.32 11.31
CA PHE A 149 10.91 -0.05 12.74
C PHE A 149 9.98 -1.09 13.39
N ALA A 150 10.40 -1.69 14.51
CA ALA A 150 9.70 -2.81 15.12
C ALA A 150 9.84 -2.82 16.66
N ASP A 151 9.95 -1.64 17.27
CA ASP A 151 10.12 -1.45 18.72
C ASP A 151 8.94 -0.63 19.30
N ILE A 152 8.91 -0.45 20.62
CA ILE A 152 7.92 0.38 21.31
C ILE A 152 8.07 1.87 20.96
N GLY A 153 6.98 2.63 21.13
CA GLY A 153 6.84 4.00 20.64
C GLY A 153 7.97 4.96 21.02
N HIS A 154 8.39 4.97 22.29
CA HIS A 154 9.47 5.86 22.74
C HIS A 154 10.80 5.56 22.04
N THR A 155 11.16 4.27 21.94
CA THR A 155 12.40 3.84 21.32
C THR A 155 12.41 4.19 19.83
N VAL A 156 11.35 3.89 19.09
CA VAL A 156 11.29 4.21 17.65
C VAL A 156 11.27 5.72 17.38
N SER A 157 10.72 6.53 18.28
CA SER A 157 10.79 7.99 18.16
C SER A 157 12.24 8.49 18.17
N LEU A 158 13.07 7.97 19.07
CA LEU A 158 14.50 8.28 19.13
C LEU A 158 15.28 7.68 17.96
N GLN A 159 15.01 6.42 17.58
CA GLN A 159 15.67 5.80 16.42
C GLN A 159 15.38 6.54 15.12
N TYR A 160 14.18 7.13 15.00
CA TYR A 160 13.77 7.87 13.81
C TYR A 160 14.32 9.30 13.78
N SER A 161 14.31 10.03 14.92
CA SER A 161 14.71 11.44 14.97
C SER A 161 16.16 11.72 15.35
N GLN A 162 16.80 10.83 16.09
CA GLN A 162 18.12 11.04 16.68
C GLN A 162 19.19 10.15 16.04
N GLY A 163 20.30 9.97 16.77
CA GLY A 163 21.44 9.17 16.34
C GLY A 163 22.20 9.80 15.18
N ILE A 164 23.01 8.98 14.54
CA ILE A 164 23.87 9.38 13.43
C ILE A 164 23.03 9.70 12.19
N HIS A 165 21.99 8.90 11.91
CA HIS A 165 21.26 8.96 10.65
C HIS A 165 20.13 9.99 10.61
N LYS A 166 19.55 10.36 11.77
CA LYS A 166 18.44 11.33 11.90
C LYS A 166 17.37 11.16 10.81
N ILE A 167 16.91 9.93 10.60
CA ILE A 167 16.15 9.49 9.43
C ILE A 167 14.95 10.42 9.13
N SER A 168 14.25 10.88 10.17
CA SER A 168 13.07 11.74 10.04
C SER A 168 13.35 13.09 9.36
N SER A 169 14.61 13.56 9.39
CA SER A 169 15.01 14.82 8.79
C SER A 169 15.02 14.80 7.26
N TRP A 170 15.14 13.62 6.63
CA TRP A 170 15.35 13.52 5.17
C TRP A 170 14.49 12.48 4.46
N ALA A 171 14.13 11.36 5.11
CA ALA A 171 13.34 10.33 4.46
C ALA A 171 11.88 10.80 4.37
N ASP A 172 11.29 10.85 3.18
CA ASP A 172 9.86 11.15 3.02
C ASP A 172 8.98 10.05 3.63
N LEU A 173 9.45 8.80 3.48
CA LEU A 173 8.77 7.57 3.85
C LEU A 173 9.68 6.64 4.63
N VAL A 174 9.11 5.83 5.53
CA VAL A 174 9.83 4.75 6.22
C VAL A 174 9.02 3.46 6.24
N THR A 175 9.69 2.31 6.42
CA THR A 175 8.99 1.02 6.67
C THR A 175 8.87 0.71 8.16
N VAL A 176 7.74 0.11 8.54
CA VAL A 176 7.39 -0.16 9.94
C VAL A 176 6.70 -1.51 10.05
N HIS A 177 7.16 -2.37 10.96
CA HIS A 177 6.39 -3.54 11.35
C HIS A 177 5.36 -3.15 12.42
N PRO A 178 4.07 -3.44 12.21
CA PRO A 178 3.03 -3.21 13.21
C PRO A 178 3.03 -4.23 14.36
N ILE A 179 4.03 -5.12 14.45
CA ILE A 179 4.11 -6.17 15.48
C ILE A 179 4.07 -5.64 16.93
N PRO A 180 4.62 -4.46 17.29
CA PRO A 180 4.52 -3.92 18.65
C PRO A 180 3.15 -3.32 18.98
N GLY A 181 2.20 -3.30 18.02
CA GLY A 181 0.92 -2.60 18.13
C GLY A 181 1.00 -1.12 17.74
N GLU A 182 -0.13 -0.41 17.87
CA GLU A 182 -0.30 0.97 17.39
C GLU A 182 0.67 1.99 18.01
N GLY A 183 1.25 1.68 19.19
CA GLY A 183 2.23 2.52 19.86
C GLY A 183 3.47 2.84 19.02
N VAL A 184 3.87 1.94 18.10
CA VAL A 184 4.97 2.20 17.16
C VAL A 184 4.66 3.38 16.23
N ILE A 185 3.41 3.49 15.78
CA ILE A 185 2.95 4.56 14.88
C ILE A 185 2.89 5.88 15.64
N THR A 186 2.31 5.88 16.84
CA THR A 186 2.29 7.07 17.71
C THR A 186 3.70 7.57 18.03
N GLY A 187 4.63 6.65 18.30
CA GLY A 187 6.05 6.96 18.52
C GLY A 187 6.67 7.67 17.33
N LEU A 188 6.54 7.11 16.12
CA LEU A 188 7.08 7.71 14.91
C LEU A 188 6.45 9.06 14.59
N LYS A 189 5.13 9.23 14.79
CA LYS A 189 4.45 10.51 14.60
C LYS A 189 4.99 11.61 15.52
N SER A 190 5.33 11.26 16.77
CA SER A 190 5.90 12.22 17.73
C SER A 190 7.24 12.83 17.28
N ALA A 191 7.98 12.11 16.43
CA ALA A 191 9.28 12.53 15.91
C ALA A 191 9.21 13.48 14.71
N VAL A 192 8.00 13.76 14.17
CA VAL A 192 7.80 14.48 12.89
C VAL A 192 6.66 15.49 12.92
N THR A 193 6.36 16.07 14.08
CA THR A 193 5.21 16.96 14.28
C THR A 193 5.12 18.15 13.30
N ASN A 194 6.27 18.63 12.81
CA ASN A 194 6.36 19.76 11.86
C ASN A 194 6.81 19.33 10.45
N LEU A 195 6.84 18.03 10.16
CA LEU A 195 7.31 17.49 8.88
C LEU A 195 6.25 16.60 8.26
N HIS A 196 5.95 16.81 6.98
CA HIS A 196 5.11 15.89 6.23
C HIS A 196 5.92 14.63 5.92
N ARG A 197 5.56 13.54 6.58
CA ARG A 197 6.18 12.22 6.50
C ARG A 197 5.10 11.16 6.42
N GLY A 198 5.46 9.98 5.94
CA GLY A 198 4.58 8.83 5.98
C GLY A 198 5.31 7.53 6.25
N CYS A 199 4.55 6.45 6.43
CA CYS A 199 5.12 5.12 6.52
C CYS A 199 4.40 4.10 5.64
N PHE A 200 5.14 3.06 5.29
CA PHE A 200 4.59 1.80 4.78
C PHE A 200 4.57 0.78 5.91
N LEU A 201 3.39 0.21 6.20
CA LEU A 201 3.30 -0.92 7.14
C LEU A 201 3.73 -2.20 6.44
N VAL A 202 4.66 -2.94 7.03
CA VAL A 202 5.10 -4.24 6.52
C VAL A 202 4.14 -5.32 7.00
N VAL A 203 3.21 -5.70 6.12
CA VAL A 203 2.10 -6.61 6.43
C VAL A 203 2.33 -8.01 5.88
N GLU A 204 2.87 -8.12 4.67
CA GLU A 204 3.37 -9.37 4.12
C GLU A 204 4.79 -9.18 3.59
N MET A 205 5.59 -10.24 3.62
CA MET A 205 6.97 -10.24 3.16
C MET A 205 7.15 -11.19 1.99
N SER A 206 8.13 -10.91 1.13
CA SER A 206 8.47 -11.77 -0.02
C SER A 206 9.33 -12.98 0.34
N SER A 207 9.75 -13.10 1.60
CA SER A 207 10.60 -14.19 2.07
C SER A 207 9.79 -15.48 2.27
N ALA A 208 10.41 -16.60 1.91
CA ALA A 208 9.88 -17.93 2.22
C ALA A 208 9.71 -18.11 3.74
N GLY A 209 8.56 -18.66 4.17
CA GLY A 209 8.28 -18.95 5.57
C GLY A 209 7.96 -17.73 6.45
N ASN A 210 7.59 -16.59 5.86
CA ASN A 210 7.17 -15.42 6.64
C ASN A 210 5.96 -15.73 7.54
N LEU A 211 5.87 -15.02 8.68
CA LEU A 211 4.91 -15.29 9.75
C LEU A 211 3.63 -14.43 9.65
N ALA A 212 3.34 -13.87 8.47
CA ALA A 212 2.16 -13.03 8.26
C ALA A 212 0.88 -13.88 8.24
N SER A 213 0.36 -14.21 9.43
CA SER A 213 -0.92 -14.91 9.56
C SER A 213 -2.10 -14.03 9.14
N PRO A 214 -3.26 -14.60 8.77
CA PRO A 214 -4.46 -13.81 8.46
C PRO A 214 -4.86 -12.83 9.57
N ASN A 215 -4.69 -13.22 10.84
CA ASN A 215 -4.96 -12.35 11.99
C ASN A 215 -3.98 -11.17 12.06
N TYR A 216 -2.68 -11.43 11.81
CA TYR A 216 -1.67 -10.37 11.74
C TYR A 216 -2.01 -9.37 10.63
N VAL A 217 -2.40 -9.86 9.45
CA VAL A 217 -2.82 -9.01 8.33
C VAL A 217 -4.03 -8.16 8.72
N ALA A 218 -5.08 -8.76 9.27
CA ALA A 218 -6.28 -8.05 9.70
C ALA A 218 -5.98 -6.96 10.74
N SER A 219 -5.23 -7.28 11.80
CA SER A 219 -4.85 -6.31 12.83
C SER A 219 -3.99 -5.17 12.28
N SER A 220 -3.07 -5.48 11.36
CA SER A 220 -2.23 -4.46 10.71
C SER A 220 -3.05 -3.49 9.86
N MET A 221 -4.05 -4.01 9.13
CA MET A 221 -4.95 -3.18 8.34
C MET A 221 -5.85 -2.31 9.24
N GLU A 222 -6.27 -2.78 10.42
CA GLU A 222 -7.00 -1.93 11.39
C GLU A 222 -6.12 -0.77 11.91
N ILE A 223 -4.83 -1.02 12.18
CA ILE A 223 -3.89 0.06 12.54
C ILE A 223 -3.79 1.08 11.39
N SER A 224 -3.71 0.62 10.13
CA SER A 224 -3.66 1.52 8.97
C SER A 224 -4.88 2.45 8.88
N LYS A 225 -6.08 1.93 9.18
CA LYS A 225 -7.34 2.69 9.15
C LYS A 225 -7.41 3.76 10.24
N LYS A 226 -6.80 3.50 11.40
CA LYS A 226 -6.76 4.46 12.53
C LYS A 226 -5.76 5.60 12.33
N HIS A 227 -4.77 5.44 11.45
CA HIS A 227 -3.71 6.41 11.24
C HIS A 227 -3.56 6.83 9.76
N PRO A 228 -4.65 7.25 9.08
CA PRO A 228 -4.62 7.56 7.65
C PRO A 228 -3.80 8.80 7.31
N ASP A 229 -3.52 9.64 8.30
CA ASP A 229 -2.69 10.84 8.18
C ASP A 229 -1.20 10.53 8.12
N PHE A 230 -0.77 9.35 8.58
CA PHE A 230 0.64 8.95 8.63
C PHE A 230 0.94 7.68 7.83
N VAL A 231 0.01 6.72 7.77
CA VAL A 231 0.18 5.51 6.97
C VAL A 231 -0.10 5.85 5.50
N ALA A 232 0.95 5.86 4.69
CA ALA A 232 0.90 6.16 3.28
C ALA A 232 0.58 4.91 2.42
N GLY A 233 0.90 3.73 2.94
CA GLY A 233 0.70 2.49 2.22
C GLY A 233 1.06 1.24 2.99
N ILE A 234 1.02 0.12 2.30
CA ILE A 234 1.23 -1.23 2.83
C ILE A 234 2.26 -1.95 1.97
N VAL A 235 3.26 -2.57 2.61
CA VAL A 235 4.10 -3.57 1.97
C VAL A 235 3.37 -4.91 2.04
N CYS A 236 2.98 -5.43 0.88
CA CYS A 236 2.31 -6.72 0.78
C CYS A 236 2.46 -7.36 -0.60
N GLN A 237 2.14 -8.65 -0.69
CA GLN A 237 2.21 -9.49 -1.89
C GLN A 237 0.82 -9.81 -2.44
N THR A 238 -0.22 -9.76 -1.61
CA THR A 238 -1.59 -10.14 -1.94
C THR A 238 -2.41 -8.94 -2.40
N SER A 239 -3.02 -9.03 -3.60
CA SER A 239 -3.78 -7.94 -4.22
C SER A 239 -4.98 -7.46 -3.38
N GLY A 240 -5.60 -8.34 -2.61
CA GLY A 240 -6.82 -8.05 -1.85
C GLY A 240 -6.58 -7.33 -0.51
N THR A 241 -5.33 -7.23 -0.06
CA THR A 241 -5.00 -6.67 1.26
C THR A 241 -5.27 -5.17 1.32
N VAL A 242 -4.91 -4.42 0.27
CA VAL A 242 -5.17 -2.98 0.18
C VAL A 242 -6.47 -2.76 -0.58
N GLN A 243 -7.45 -2.13 0.06
CA GLN A 243 -8.74 -1.79 -0.57
C GLN A 243 -8.96 -0.28 -0.69
N ASN A 244 -8.43 0.50 0.27
CA ASN A 244 -8.55 1.95 0.27
C ASN A 244 -7.76 2.56 -0.90
N PRO A 245 -8.40 3.31 -1.83
CA PRO A 245 -7.70 3.92 -2.97
C PRO A 245 -6.64 4.95 -2.59
N GLY A 246 -6.75 5.57 -1.41
CA GLY A 246 -5.77 6.51 -0.88
C GLY A 246 -4.51 5.87 -0.29
N LEU A 247 -4.49 4.54 -0.11
CA LEU A 247 -3.30 3.79 0.30
C LEU A 247 -2.58 3.22 -0.93
N LEU A 248 -1.25 3.19 -0.85
CA LEU A 248 -0.38 2.57 -1.85
C LEU A 248 -0.02 1.13 -1.47
N GLN A 249 -0.06 0.21 -2.43
CA GLN A 249 0.55 -1.11 -2.29
C GLN A 249 1.98 -1.10 -2.84
N LEU A 250 2.95 -1.34 -1.95
CA LEU A 250 4.36 -1.53 -2.29
C LEU A 250 4.69 -3.02 -2.29
N THR A 251 5.21 -3.54 -3.40
CA THR A 251 5.45 -4.98 -3.52
C THR A 251 6.89 -5.26 -3.95
N PRO A 252 7.74 -5.81 -3.06
CA PRO A 252 9.08 -6.26 -3.40
C PRO A 252 9.10 -7.64 -4.05
N GLY A 253 10.27 -8.02 -4.58
CA GLY A 253 10.48 -9.32 -5.22
C GLY A 253 10.16 -9.31 -6.70
N VAL A 254 10.67 -8.32 -7.43
CA VAL A 254 10.46 -8.18 -8.88
C VAL A 254 11.79 -8.33 -9.61
N SER A 255 11.78 -9.14 -10.67
CA SER A 255 12.93 -9.36 -11.57
C SER A 255 12.44 -9.63 -12.99
N LEU A 256 13.22 -9.22 -14.00
CA LEU A 256 13.01 -9.62 -15.40
C LEU A 256 13.42 -11.06 -15.64
N ASP A 257 14.55 -11.45 -15.03
CA ASP A 257 15.04 -12.81 -15.06
C ASP A 257 14.45 -13.52 -13.85
N CYS A 258 13.38 -14.30 -14.05
CA CYS A 258 12.65 -15.04 -13.01
C CYS A 258 13.47 -16.16 -12.33
N GLN A 259 14.80 -16.06 -12.29
CA GLN A 259 15.63 -17.00 -11.54
C GLN A 259 15.53 -16.67 -10.05
N ASN A 260 14.99 -17.61 -9.27
CA ASN A 260 15.01 -17.52 -7.82
C ASN A 260 16.46 -17.45 -7.36
N ASP A 261 16.78 -16.44 -6.54
CA ASP A 261 18.00 -16.42 -5.76
C ASP A 261 17.92 -17.56 -4.74
N GLY A 262 18.52 -18.70 -5.08
CA GLY A 262 18.56 -19.89 -4.26
C GLY A 262 19.43 -19.78 -2.99
N HIS A 263 19.88 -18.59 -2.57
CA HIS A 263 20.81 -18.44 -1.44
C HIS A 263 20.26 -17.70 -0.22
N LEU A 264 19.20 -16.90 -0.30
CA LEU A 264 18.62 -16.22 0.88
C LEU A 264 17.08 -16.20 0.92
N GLY A 265 16.41 -17.08 0.17
CA GLY A 265 14.96 -17.31 0.29
C GLY A 265 14.05 -16.24 -0.33
N GLN A 266 14.60 -15.38 -1.20
CA GLN A 266 13.86 -14.36 -1.94
C GLN A 266 13.16 -14.96 -3.17
N GLN A 267 11.86 -14.68 -3.34
CA GLN A 267 11.08 -15.07 -4.51
C GLN A 267 10.91 -13.89 -5.49
N TYR A 268 10.88 -14.20 -6.79
CA TYR A 268 10.76 -13.21 -7.87
C TYR A 268 9.52 -13.42 -8.74
N ASN A 269 8.84 -12.32 -9.06
CA ASN A 269 7.75 -12.26 -10.04
C ASN A 269 8.12 -11.30 -11.18
N SER A 270 7.49 -11.50 -12.34
CA SER A 270 7.67 -10.59 -13.48
C SER A 270 6.98 -9.23 -13.23
N PRO A 271 7.41 -8.15 -13.91
CA PRO A 271 6.75 -6.84 -13.83
C PRO A 271 5.26 -6.85 -14.20
N GLU A 272 4.83 -7.68 -15.16
CA GLU A 272 3.41 -7.76 -15.52
C GLU A 272 2.60 -8.46 -14.43
N ASP A 273 3.09 -9.59 -13.92
CA ASP A 273 2.39 -10.36 -12.88
C ASP A 273 2.23 -9.57 -11.57
N ILE A 274 3.27 -8.82 -11.16
CA ILE A 274 3.22 -8.05 -9.91
C ILE A 274 2.16 -6.94 -9.98
N VAL A 275 1.97 -6.32 -11.14
CA VAL A 275 0.99 -5.24 -11.31
C VAL A 275 -0.40 -5.83 -11.53
N MET A 276 -0.53 -6.83 -12.41
CA MET A 276 -1.83 -7.38 -12.82
C MET A 276 -2.41 -8.32 -11.76
N SER A 277 -1.66 -9.37 -11.39
CA SER A 277 -2.14 -10.44 -10.51
C SER A 277 -2.00 -10.07 -9.04
N ARG A 278 -0.88 -9.42 -8.67
CA ARG A 278 -0.60 -9.05 -7.27
C ARG A 278 -1.13 -7.67 -6.91
N GLY A 279 -1.61 -6.88 -7.87
CA GLY A 279 -2.24 -5.59 -7.61
C GLY A 279 -1.29 -4.52 -7.09
N ALA A 280 0.01 -4.66 -7.34
CA ALA A 280 1.01 -3.69 -6.88
C ALA A 280 0.75 -2.30 -7.48
N ASP A 281 0.90 -1.27 -6.65
CA ASP A 281 0.93 0.11 -7.14
C ASP A 281 2.35 0.55 -7.43
N ILE A 282 3.30 0.06 -6.64
CA ILE A 282 4.73 0.32 -6.78
C ILE A 282 5.48 -1.01 -6.65
N ALA A 283 6.31 -1.34 -7.62
CA ALA A 283 7.18 -2.50 -7.58
C ALA A 283 8.57 -2.13 -7.07
N VAL A 284 9.13 -2.94 -6.14
CA VAL A 284 10.50 -2.73 -5.63
C VAL A 284 11.47 -3.67 -6.32
N VAL A 285 12.45 -3.09 -7.01
CA VAL A 285 13.49 -3.81 -7.77
C VAL A 285 14.87 -3.46 -7.20
N GLY A 286 15.62 -4.48 -6.78
CA GLY A 286 16.99 -4.32 -6.27
C GLY A 286 18.05 -4.74 -7.30
N ARG A 287 18.55 -5.97 -7.14
CA ARG A 287 19.65 -6.56 -7.95
C ARG A 287 19.50 -6.35 -9.45
N GLY A 288 18.30 -6.51 -10.00
CA GLY A 288 18.03 -6.31 -11.43
C GLY A 288 18.39 -4.92 -11.97
N ILE A 289 18.56 -3.91 -11.11
CA ILE A 289 19.02 -2.57 -11.48
C ILE A 289 20.44 -2.34 -10.96
N ILE A 290 20.72 -2.63 -9.68
CA ILE A 290 21.99 -2.23 -9.05
C ILE A 290 23.21 -3.03 -9.55
N GLN A 291 22.98 -4.26 -10.04
CA GLN A 291 24.02 -5.13 -10.61
C GLN A 291 24.06 -5.06 -12.15
N ALA A 292 23.17 -4.31 -12.78
CA ALA A 292 23.19 -4.13 -14.22
C ALA A 292 24.43 -3.34 -14.65
N THR A 293 24.96 -3.65 -15.83
CA THR A 293 26.07 -2.90 -16.44
C THR A 293 25.69 -1.44 -16.66
N ASP A 294 24.45 -1.18 -17.06
CA ASP A 294 23.86 0.15 -17.17
C ASP A 294 22.59 0.22 -16.28
N PRO A 295 22.70 0.75 -15.05
CA PRO A 295 21.55 0.92 -14.16
C PRO A 295 20.46 1.84 -14.71
N ALA A 296 20.82 2.83 -15.54
CA ALA A 296 19.85 3.76 -16.13
C ALA A 296 18.99 3.03 -17.16
N GLN A 297 19.62 2.27 -18.06
CA GLN A 297 18.91 1.45 -19.05
C GLN A 297 18.03 0.40 -18.38
N ALA A 298 18.54 -0.30 -17.36
CA ALA A 298 17.75 -1.29 -16.62
C ALA A 298 16.53 -0.64 -15.95
N ALA A 299 16.71 0.49 -15.25
CA ALA A 299 15.60 1.21 -14.62
C ALA A 299 14.56 1.68 -15.64
N GLN A 300 15.00 2.15 -16.82
CA GLN A 300 14.10 2.52 -17.91
C GLN A 300 13.25 1.35 -18.39
N GLU A 301 13.85 0.16 -18.54
CA GLU A 301 13.13 -1.05 -18.98
C GLU A 301 12.08 -1.50 -17.94
N TYR A 302 12.46 -1.58 -16.66
CA TYR A 302 11.51 -1.90 -15.59
C TYR A 302 10.36 -0.89 -15.56
N ARG A 303 10.67 0.40 -15.62
CA ARG A 303 9.67 1.48 -15.64
C ARG A 303 8.70 1.31 -16.81
N ALA A 304 9.18 1.01 -18.02
CA ALA A 304 8.33 0.83 -19.19
C ALA A 304 7.37 -0.36 -19.03
N LYS A 305 7.86 -1.52 -18.59
CA LYS A 305 7.03 -2.73 -18.41
C LYS A 305 6.01 -2.57 -17.28
N LEU A 306 6.43 -2.00 -16.15
CA LEU A 306 5.55 -1.77 -15.00
C LEU A 306 4.44 -0.77 -15.34
N TRP A 307 4.76 0.29 -16.09
CA TRP A 307 3.77 1.29 -16.48
C TRP A 307 2.79 0.75 -17.52
N ALA A 308 3.27 0.01 -18.52
CA ALA A 308 2.40 -0.65 -19.51
C ALA A 308 1.42 -1.63 -18.85
N ALA A 309 1.88 -2.41 -17.85
CA ALA A 309 1.01 -3.28 -17.07
C ALA A 309 -0.05 -2.49 -16.28
N TYR A 310 0.32 -1.33 -15.71
CA TYR A 310 -0.62 -0.45 -15.03
C TYR A 310 -1.69 0.10 -15.99
N GLU A 311 -1.30 0.58 -17.17
CA GLU A 311 -2.23 1.09 -18.18
C GLU A 311 -3.19 0.00 -18.67
N LYS A 312 -2.68 -1.21 -18.88
CA LYS A 312 -3.51 -2.39 -19.17
C LYS A 312 -4.51 -2.66 -18.04
N ARG A 313 -4.09 -2.65 -16.78
CA ARG A 313 -4.96 -2.88 -15.61
C ARG A 313 -6.10 -1.86 -15.54
N VAL A 314 -5.81 -0.57 -15.72
CA VAL A 314 -6.81 0.50 -15.63
C VAL A 314 -7.75 0.54 -16.85
N SER A 315 -7.24 0.19 -18.04
CA SER A 315 -8.05 0.15 -19.26
C SER A 315 -9.01 -1.05 -19.36
N SER A 316 -8.72 -2.14 -18.63
CA SER A 316 -9.50 -3.38 -18.64
C SER A 316 -10.97 -3.23 -18.20
N VAL A 317 -11.36 -2.10 -17.59
CA VAL A 317 -12.74 -1.80 -17.16
C VAL A 317 -13.55 -1.04 -18.21
N LYS A 318 -12.92 -0.44 -19.22
CA LYS A 318 -13.65 0.31 -20.25
C LYS A 318 -14.39 -0.58 -21.27
N ASN A 319 -14.17 -1.90 -21.23
CA ASN A 319 -14.67 -2.86 -22.22
C ASN A 319 -15.71 -3.86 -21.65
N VAL A 320 -16.35 -3.56 -20.51
CA VAL A 320 -17.45 -4.36 -19.94
C VAL A 320 -18.68 -3.49 -19.77
#